data_AF-A0A7Y0BRC6-F1
#
_entry.id   AF-A0A7Y0BRC6-F1
#
_cell.length_a   1.000
_cell.length_b   1.000
_cell.length_c   1.000
_cell.angle_alpha   90.00
_cell.angle_beta   90.00
_cell.angle_gamma   90.00
#
_symmetry.space_group_name_H-M   'P 1'
#
loop_
_entity.id
_entity.type
_entity.pdbx_description
1 polymer ?
#
loop_
_entity_poly.entity_id
_entity_poly.type
_entity_poly.pdbx_seq_one_letter_code
_entity_poly.pdbx_strand_id
1 'polypeptide(L)'
;MSVTVPARLYVGRHLANGLRLVGWLAVNALVALGAIASGVLALGNFCLGDAMAQLGNLAMRFAAAPAEARHSFTVLLSLTWSWGFCAAAFFRRGTIARAWERGRGAV
;
A
#
# COMPACT_ATOMS: atom_id res chain seq x y z
N MET A 1 -1.80 31.75 33.07
CA MET A 1 -3.08 31.03 32.96
C MET A 1 -2.78 29.68 32.29
N SER A 2 -2.65 28.59 33.06
CA SER A 2 -2.34 27.27 32.51
C SER A 2 -3.62 26.63 31.98
N VAL A 3 -3.74 26.51 30.66
CA VAL A 3 -4.86 25.82 30.03
C VAL A 3 -4.64 24.32 30.23
N THR A 4 -5.36 23.72 31.18
CA THR A 4 -5.40 22.27 31.36
C THR A 4 -6.26 21.66 30.26
N VAL A 5 -5.60 21.21 29.19
CA VAL A 5 -6.28 20.48 28.10
C VAL A 5 -6.79 19.14 28.65
N PRO A 6 -8.10 18.85 28.58
CA PRO A 6 -8.66 17.64 29.17
C PRO A 6 -8.12 16.37 28.49
N ALA A 7 -7.83 15.33 29.27
CA ALA A 7 -7.23 14.06 28.80
C ALA A 7 -7.98 13.39 27.63
N ARG A 8 -9.30 13.62 27.54
CA ARG A 8 -10.17 13.14 26.45
C ARG A 8 -9.82 13.75 25.07
N LEU A 9 -9.36 14.99 25.02
CA LEU A 9 -8.86 15.64 23.79
C LEU A 9 -7.55 15.01 23.32
N TYR A 10 -6.66 14.61 24.25
CA TYR A 10 -5.42 13.92 23.91
C TYR A 10 -5.71 12.55 23.29
N VAL A 11 -6.55 11.73 23.91
CA VAL A 11 -6.92 10.40 23.40
C VAL A 11 -7.56 10.50 22.01
N GLY A 12 -8.50 11.44 21.82
CA GLY A 12 -9.13 11.67 20.52
C GLY A 12 -8.13 12.06 19.43
N ARG A 13 -7.12 12.89 19.76
CA ARG A 13 -6.05 13.28 18.83
C ARG A 13 -5.16 12.09 18.44
N HIS A 14 -4.75 11.29 19.41
CA HIS A 14 -3.92 10.10 19.13
C HIS A 14 -4.69 9.08 18.26
N LEU A 15 -5.97 8.86 18.55
CA LEU A 15 -6.82 7.97 17.77
C LEU A 15 -7.01 8.47 16.34
N ALA A 16 -7.29 9.77 16.16
CA ALA A 16 -7.46 10.38 14.85
C ALA A 16 -6.17 10.32 14.01
N ASN A 17 -5.00 10.54 14.62
CA ASN A 17 -3.72 10.41 13.92
C ASN A 17 -3.39 8.95 13.57
N GLY A 18 -3.69 8.01 14.47
CA GLY A 18 -3.55 6.58 14.20
C GLY A 18 -4.41 6.13 13.02
N LEU A 19 -5.68 6.53 12.98
CA LEU A 19 -6.58 6.18 11.87
C LEU A 19 -6.10 6.77 10.53
N ARG A 20 -5.58 8.01 10.53
CA ARG A 20 -5.02 8.64 9.33
C ARG A 20 -3.76 7.92 8.84
N LEU A 21 -2.90 7.47 9.76
CA LEU A 21 -1.72 6.68 9.41
C LEU A 21 -2.12 5.34 8.80
N VAL A 22 -3.06 4.62 9.42
CA VAL A 22 -3.58 3.35 8.90
C VAL A 22 -4.20 3.54 7.52
N GLY A 23 -5.06 4.55 7.35
CA GLY A 23 -5.66 4.86 6.04
C GLY A 23 -4.60 5.23 4.99
N TRP A 24 -3.55 5.95 5.39
CA TRP A 24 -2.46 6.30 4.49
C TRP A 24 -1.68 5.06 4.03
N LEU A 25 -1.33 4.16 4.96
CA LEU A 25 -0.67 2.88 4.68
C LEU A 25 -1.53 1.97 3.80
N ALA A 26 -2.82 1.81 4.13
CA ALA A 26 -3.76 0.99 3.39
C ALA A 26 -3.88 1.44 1.92
N VAL A 27 -3.99 2.74 1.68
CA VAL A 27 -4.06 3.26 0.30
C VAL A 27 -2.74 3.06 -0.45
N ASN A 28 -1.58 3.22 0.18
CA ASN A 28 -0.31 2.93 -0.50
C ASN A 28 -0.16 1.45 -0.86
N ALA A 29 -0.59 0.55 0.03
CA ALA A 29 -0.65 -0.89 -0.24
C ALA A 29 -1.59 -1.21 -1.41
N LEU A 30 -2.77 -0.58 -1.45
CA LEU A 30 -3.74 -0.75 -2.53
C LEU A 30 -3.20 -0.21 -3.87
N VAL A 31 -2.51 0.92 -3.86
CA VAL A 31 -1.87 1.48 -5.06
C VAL A 31 -0.78 0.55 -5.59
N ALA A 32 0.06 0.00 -4.71
CA ALA A 32 1.09 -0.96 -5.11
C ALA A 32 0.48 -2.25 -5.69
N LEU A 33 -0.59 -2.77 -5.09
CA LEU A 33 -1.33 -3.92 -5.63
C LEU A 33 -1.99 -3.59 -6.98
N GLY A 34 -2.62 -2.41 -7.09
CA GLY A 34 -3.22 -1.92 -8.32
C GLY A 34 -2.21 -1.76 -9.45
N ALA A 35 -0.98 -1.32 -9.14
CA ALA A 35 0.11 -1.24 -10.11
C ALA A 35 0.49 -2.63 -10.66
N ILE A 36 0.63 -3.64 -9.77
CA ILE A 36 0.88 -5.02 -10.20
C ILE A 36 -0.28 -5.55 -11.05
N ALA A 37 -1.53 -5.32 -10.61
CA ALA A 37 -2.71 -5.73 -11.36
C ALA A 37 -2.77 -5.07 -12.74
N SER A 38 -2.40 -3.79 -12.85
CA SER A 38 -2.31 -3.08 -14.13
C SER A 38 -1.22 -3.64 -15.04
N GLY A 39 -0.09 -4.10 -14.48
CA GLY A 39 0.95 -4.81 -15.23
C GLY A 39 0.45 -6.12 -15.81
N VAL A 40 -0.27 -6.92 -15.02
CA VAL A 40 -0.91 -8.16 -15.51
C VAL A 40 -1.94 -7.86 -16.61
N LEU A 41 -2.75 -6.81 -16.42
CA LEU A 41 -3.72 -6.39 -17.43
C LEU A 41 -3.03 -5.93 -18.72
N ALA A 42 -1.92 -5.22 -18.62
CA ALA A 42 -1.12 -4.80 -19.77
C ALA A 42 -0.51 -6.00 -20.51
N LEU A 43 -0.04 -7.02 -19.79
CA LEU A 43 0.42 -8.27 -20.40
C LEU A 43 -0.74 -8.97 -21.14
N GLY A 44 -1.95 -8.93 -20.58
CA GLY A 44 -3.20 -9.37 -21.21
C GLY A 44 -3.75 -8.44 -22.29
N ASN A 45 -2.93 -7.58 -22.91
CA ASN A 45 -3.34 -6.64 -23.95
C ASN A 45 -4.55 -5.76 -23.56
N PHE A 46 -4.64 -5.38 -22.29
CA PHE A 46 -5.76 -4.63 -21.70
C PHE A 46 -7.12 -5.34 -21.73
N CYS A 47 -7.13 -6.65 -22.02
CA CYS A 47 -8.31 -7.49 -22.00
C CYS A 47 -8.32 -8.34 -20.72
N LEU A 48 -9.45 -8.33 -20.00
CA LEU A 48 -9.58 -9.11 -18.78
C LEU A 48 -9.46 -10.61 -19.03
N GLY A 49 -9.99 -11.11 -20.15
CA GLY A 49 -9.92 -12.53 -20.51
C GLY A 49 -8.48 -13.02 -20.68
N ASP A 50 -7.68 -12.29 -21.46
CA ASP A 50 -6.28 -12.63 -21.71
C ASP A 50 -5.42 -12.43 -20.46
N ALA A 51 -5.69 -11.40 -19.66
CA ALA A 51 -5.03 -11.20 -18.37
C ALA A 51 -5.27 -12.37 -17.41
N MET A 52 -6.51 -12.87 -17.33
CA MET A 52 -6.85 -14.05 -16.52
C MET A 52 -6.20 -15.32 -17.07
N ALA A 53 -6.12 -15.48 -18.40
CA ALA A 53 -5.43 -16.61 -19.02
C ALA A 53 -3.93 -16.63 -18.66
N GLN A 54 -3.28 -15.47 -18.64
CA GLN A 54 -1.88 -15.34 -18.23
C GLN A 54 -1.67 -15.59 -16.74
N LEU A 55 -2.58 -15.12 -15.87
CA LEU A 55 -2.55 -15.46 -14.44
C LEU A 55 -2.73 -16.95 -14.21
N GLY A 56 -3.64 -17.60 -14.93
CA GLY A 56 -3.83 -19.05 -14.87
C GLY A 56 -2.56 -19.80 -15.26
N ASN A 57 -1.92 -19.40 -16.36
CA ASN A 57 -0.65 -19.97 -16.81
C ASN A 57 0.47 -19.76 -15.78
N LEU A 58 0.57 -18.56 -15.21
CA LEU A 58 1.55 -18.25 -14.17
C LEU A 58 1.32 -19.10 -12.91
N ALA A 59 0.07 -19.25 -12.46
CA ALA A 59 -0.28 -20.05 -11.29
C ALA A 59 0.09 -21.52 -11.48
N MET A 60 -0.22 -22.10 -12.64
CA MET A 60 0.18 -23.48 -12.96
C MET A 60 1.70 -23.65 -12.98
N ARG A 61 2.42 -22.71 -13.60
CA ARG A 61 3.90 -22.76 -13.66
C ARG A 61 4.53 -22.58 -12.27
N PHE A 62 3.98 -21.70 -11.44
CA PHE A 62 4.43 -21.50 -10.07
C PHE A 62 4.21 -22.75 -9.21
N ALA A 63 3.05 -23.40 -9.32
CA ALA A 63 2.74 -24.61 -8.57
C ALA A 63 3.66 -25.80 -8.97
N ALA A 64 4.00 -25.91 -10.25
CA ALA A 64 4.88 -26.95 -10.77
C ALA A 64 6.37 -26.68 -10.56
N ALA A 65 6.76 -25.46 -10.14
CA ALA A 65 8.16 -25.07 -10.01
C ALA A 65 8.84 -25.65 -8.74
N PRO A 66 10.16 -25.91 -8.78
CA PRO A 66 10.92 -26.33 -7.60
C PRO A 66 10.89 -25.26 -6.50
N ALA A 67 11.14 -25.68 -5.26
CA ALA A 67 11.02 -24.80 -4.09
C ALA A 67 11.89 -23.53 -4.18
N GLU A 68 13.10 -23.64 -4.73
CA GLU A 68 14.01 -22.52 -4.93
C GLU A 68 13.45 -21.48 -5.91
N ALA A 69 12.91 -21.93 -7.05
CA ALA A 69 12.31 -21.04 -8.04
C ALA A 69 11.07 -20.32 -7.50
N ARG A 70 10.24 -21.02 -6.70
CA ARG A 70 9.10 -20.42 -6.01
C ARG A 70 9.52 -19.37 -5.00
N HIS A 71 10.57 -19.65 -4.22
CA HIS A 71 11.10 -18.69 -3.26
C HIS A 71 11.62 -17.43 -3.95
N SER A 72 12.46 -17.58 -4.97
CA SER A 72 12.99 -16.47 -5.77
C SER A 72 11.88 -15.63 -6.40
N PHE A 73 10.85 -16.26 -6.96
CA PHE A 73 9.69 -15.53 -7.51
C PHE A 73 8.93 -14.77 -6.42
N THR A 74 8.73 -15.38 -5.24
CA THR A 74 8.05 -14.73 -4.11
C THR A 74 8.84 -13.52 -3.61
N VAL A 75 10.18 -13.62 -3.57
CA VAL A 75 11.07 -12.50 -3.22
C VAL A 75 11.01 -11.40 -4.27
N LEU A 76 11.04 -11.73 -5.56
CA LEU A 76 10.91 -10.74 -6.62
C LEU A 76 9.56 -10.01 -6.55
N LEU A 77 8.46 -10.76 -6.39
CA LEU A 77 7.13 -10.18 -6.27
C LEU A 77 7.00 -9.27 -5.05
N SER A 78 7.56 -9.67 -3.90
CA SER A 78 7.54 -8.85 -2.68
C SER A 78 8.41 -7.59 -2.81
N LEU A 79 9.56 -7.68 -3.49
CA LEU A 79 10.39 -6.51 -3.81
C LEU A 79 9.66 -5.55 -4.76
N THR A 80 9.01 -6.05 -5.81
CA THR A 80 8.23 -5.23 -6.74
C THR A 80 7.09 -4.52 -6.00
N TRP A 81 6.36 -5.22 -5.14
CA TRP A 81 5.31 -4.63 -4.33
C TRP A 81 5.86 -3.58 -3.35
N SER A 82 6.96 -3.89 -2.67
CA SER A 82 7.61 -2.97 -1.72
C SER A 82 8.11 -1.71 -2.42
N TRP A 83 8.67 -1.84 -3.62
CA TRP A 83 9.08 -0.72 -4.45
C TRP A 83 7.89 0.17 -4.83
N GLY A 84 6.80 -0.44 -5.30
CA GLY A 84 5.56 0.28 -5.62
C GLY A 84 4.97 1.00 -4.40
N PHE A 85 5.02 0.35 -3.23
CA PHE A 85 4.58 0.95 -1.97
C PHE A 85 5.46 2.15 -1.58
N CYS A 86 6.78 2.01 -1.64
CA CYS A 86 7.74 3.08 -1.35
C CYS A 86 7.58 4.26 -2.31
N ALA A 87 7.37 3.99 -3.61
CA ALA A 87 7.10 5.02 -4.60
C ALA A 87 5.80 5.77 -4.28
N ALA A 88 4.69 5.05 -4.03
CA ALA A 88 3.41 5.65 -3.67
C ALA A 88 3.49 6.47 -2.38
N ALA A 89 4.18 5.94 -1.37
CA ALA A 89 4.46 6.60 -0.10
C ALA A 89 5.27 7.88 -0.31
N PHE A 90 6.30 7.85 -1.15
CA PHE A 90 7.13 9.02 -1.46
C PHE A 90 6.29 10.12 -2.13
N PHE A 91 5.46 9.80 -3.13
CA PHE A 91 4.59 10.80 -3.77
C PHE A 91 3.50 11.33 -2.82
N ARG A 92 2.94 10.48 -1.94
CA ARG A 92 1.91 10.85 -0.97
C ARG A 92 2.47 11.36 0.37
N ARG A 93 3.77 11.62 0.49
CA ARG A 93 4.39 12.11 1.74
C ARG A 93 3.75 13.42 2.24
N GLY A 94 3.32 14.28 1.31
CA GLY A 94 2.71 15.57 1.63
C GLY A 94 1.35 15.46 2.35
N THR A 95 0.59 14.39 2.13
CA THR A 95 -0.71 14.24 2.78
C THR A 95 -0.58 14.02 4.29
N ILE A 96 0.45 13.28 4.72
CA ILE A 96 0.68 13.00 6.13
C ILE A 96 1.29 14.20 6.85
N ALA A 97 2.21 14.92 6.20
CA ALA A 97 2.79 16.17 6.71
C ALA A 97 1.70 17.22 7.01
N ARG A 98 0.79 17.44 6.06
CA ARG A 98 -0.35 18.36 6.22
C ARG A 98 -1.37 17.89 7.25
N ALA A 99 -1.55 16.58 7.43
CA ALA A 99 -2.42 16.02 8.46
C ALA A 99 -1.86 16.23 9.86
N TRP A 100 -0.53 16.12 10.00
CA TRP A 100 0.18 16.38 11.25
C TRP A 100 0.15 17.86 11.63
N GLU A 101 0.35 18.77 10.67
CA GLU A 101 0.22 20.22 10.86
C GLU A 101 -1.18 20.63 11.31
N ARG A 102 -2.23 20.11 10.66
CA ARG A 102 -3.62 20.32 11.09
C ARG A 102 -3.90 19.82 12.50
N GLY A 103 -3.24 18.74 12.94
CA GLY A 103 -3.33 18.25 14.31
C GLY A 103 -2.59 19.13 15.35
N ARG A 104 -1.64 19.96 14.91
CA ARG A 104 -0.89 20.90 15.76
C ARG A 104 -1.54 22.29 15.84
N GLY A 105 -2.17 22.76 14.76
CA GLY A 105 -2.79 24.10 14.66
C GLY A 105 -4.21 24.24 15.21
N ALA A 106 -4.80 23.17 15.76
CA ALA A 106 -6.13 23.22 16.39
C ALA A 106 -6.08 23.58 17.90
N VAL A 107 -5.07 24.37 18.31
CA VAL A 107 -4.84 24.83 19.69
C VAL A 107 -5.08 26.34 19.77
#